data_AF-A0A3P7LW29-F1
#
_entry.id   AF-A0A3P7LW29-F1
#
_cell.length_a   1.000
_cell.length_b   1.000
_cell.length_c   1.000
_cell.angle_alpha   90.00
_cell.angle_beta   90.00
_cell.angle_gamma   90.00
#
_symmetry.space_group_name_H-M   'P 1'
#
loop_
_entity.id
_entity.type
_entity.pdbx_description
1 polymer ?
#
loop_
_entity_poly.entity_id
_entity_poly.type
_entity_poly.pdbx_seq_one_letter_code
_entity_poly.pdbx_strand_id
1 'polypeptide(L)'
;MDRTRSNYLLFPMGCLLIISGVFLFLHGFLLTRSELNTVAATTPDAVNPPEFNRFVLLLVDGLFFGLLPNSSQQPTQNDRMPYLTRLLHRSHQTAVPTLQLYHFMADPPTTTLQRLKALVTGSMPTFIDAGSNFGGTELQEDNLVKQWSRAGQKICFVGDQVWTELMPTGFNESFPLPSFNIKDLDTVDRAVREYFVKQLSTFNSSECSILIGHMLGVDHCGHTYGRQHPEMDRKLQELDDLLR
;
A
#
# COMPACT_ATOMS: atom_id res chain seq x y z
N MET A 1 51.75 42.45 1.54
CA MET A 1 50.66 41.71 0.88
C MET A 1 49.67 41.31 1.96
N ASP A 2 48.56 42.05 2.04
CA ASP A 2 47.60 42.03 3.17
C ASP A 2 46.73 40.77 3.19
N ARG A 3 46.97 39.89 4.17
CA ARG A 3 46.15 38.72 4.49
C ARG A 3 44.70 39.07 4.85
N THR A 4 44.45 40.30 5.29
CA THR A 4 43.12 40.80 5.71
C THR A 4 42.16 41.00 4.54
N ARG A 5 42.64 41.41 3.34
CA ARG A 5 41.78 41.58 2.15
C ARG A 5 41.23 40.28 1.59
N SER A 6 41.93 39.16 1.77
CA SER A 6 41.50 37.85 1.27
C SER A 6 40.27 37.31 2.01
N ASN A 7 40.07 37.64 3.29
CA ASN A 7 38.98 37.10 4.10
C ASN A 7 37.62 37.72 3.77
N TYR A 8 37.58 38.98 3.29
CA TYR A 8 36.33 39.66 2.93
C TYR A 8 35.68 39.12 1.65
N LEU A 9 36.45 38.48 0.77
CA LEU A 9 35.94 37.85 -0.47
C LEU A 9 35.56 36.38 -0.26
N LEU A 10 36.26 35.67 0.63
CA LEU A 10 36.00 34.25 0.91
C LEU A 10 34.67 34.03 1.62
N PHE A 11 34.30 34.91 2.56
CA PHE A 11 33.03 34.81 3.28
C PHE A 11 31.78 34.90 2.37
N PRO A 12 31.60 35.94 1.52
CA PRO A 12 30.44 36.02 0.63
C PRO A 12 30.44 34.90 -0.42
N MET A 13 31.61 34.47 -0.90
CA MET A 13 31.72 33.32 -1.81
C MET A 13 31.26 32.02 -1.15
N GLY A 14 31.65 31.78 0.11
CA GLY A 14 31.17 30.65 0.90
C GLY A 14 29.66 30.69 1.12
N CYS A 15 29.10 31.85 1.43
CA CYS A 15 27.64 32.03 1.54
C CYS A 15 26.93 31.73 0.21
N LEU A 16 27.46 32.20 -0.93
CA LEU A 16 26.89 31.91 -2.25
C LEU A 16 26.93 30.42 -2.61
N LEU A 17 28.01 29.70 -2.25
CA LEU A 17 28.11 28.26 -2.44
C LEU A 17 27.10 27.49 -1.57
N ILE A 18 26.90 27.91 -0.33
CA ILE A 18 25.90 27.30 0.56
C ILE A 18 24.49 27.58 0.03
N ILE A 19 24.19 28.83 -0.35
CA ILE A 19 22.87 29.20 -0.90
C ILE A 19 22.59 28.44 -2.20
N SER A 20 23.57 28.36 -3.11
CA SER A 20 23.41 27.59 -4.36
C SER A 20 23.29 26.09 -4.11
N GLY A 21 24.04 25.54 -3.15
CA GLY A 21 23.91 24.15 -2.73
C GLY A 21 22.54 23.84 -2.14
N VAL A 22 22.02 24.70 -1.25
CA VAL A 22 20.66 24.59 -0.72
C VAL A 22 19.63 24.74 -1.84
N PHE A 23 19.82 25.68 -2.76
CA PHE A 23 18.91 25.88 -3.89
C PHE A 23 18.84 24.64 -4.80
N LEU A 24 19.99 24.07 -5.18
CA LEU A 24 20.08 22.85 -5.98
C LEU A 24 19.48 21.65 -5.23
N PHE A 25 19.75 21.53 -3.93
CA PHE A 25 19.16 20.48 -3.10
C PHE A 25 17.63 20.61 -3.07
N LEU A 26 17.08 21.80 -2.80
CA LEU A 26 15.64 22.02 -2.76
C LEU A 26 14.96 21.81 -4.12
N HIS A 27 15.63 22.13 -5.24
CA HIS A 27 15.07 21.93 -6.58
C HIS A 27 15.21 20.50 -7.12
N GLY A 28 16.28 19.78 -6.73
CA GLY A 28 16.57 18.45 -7.27
C GLY A 28 16.14 17.29 -6.37
N PHE A 29 16.13 17.48 -5.05
CA PHE A 29 15.77 16.44 -4.09
C PHE A 29 14.25 16.31 -3.90
N LEU A 30 13.55 17.44 -4.00
CA LEU A 30 12.10 17.49 -3.79
C LEU A 30 11.40 17.31 -5.13
N LEU A 31 11.23 16.05 -5.53
CA LEU A 31 10.44 15.68 -6.70
C LEU A 31 9.01 16.21 -6.54
N THR A 32 8.66 17.20 -7.34
CA THR A 32 7.29 17.70 -7.53
C THR A 32 6.70 17.03 -8.76
N ARG A 33 5.49 16.47 -8.64
CA ARG A 33 4.76 15.89 -9.75
C ARG A 33 3.61 16.80 -10.12
N SER A 34 3.34 16.94 -11.42
CA SER A 34 2.09 17.53 -11.88
C SER A 34 1.00 16.47 -11.80
N GLU A 35 -0.01 16.74 -11.00
CA GLU A 35 -1.20 15.89 -10.97
C GLU A 35 -2.05 16.14 -12.22
N LEU A 36 -2.52 15.06 -12.84
CA LEU A 36 -3.41 15.14 -13.99
C LEU A 36 -4.86 14.97 -13.53
N ASN A 37 -5.70 15.96 -13.82
CA ASN A 37 -7.13 15.92 -13.51
C ASN A 37 -7.96 15.18 -14.58
N THR A 38 -7.30 14.71 -15.65
CA THR A 38 -7.95 13.93 -16.71
C THR A 38 -8.25 12.53 -16.21
N VAL A 39 -9.48 12.09 -16.42
CA VAL A 39 -9.92 10.75 -16.08
C VAL A 39 -10.02 9.93 -17.35
N ALA A 40 -9.46 8.72 -17.36
CA ALA A 40 -9.53 7.83 -18.51
C ALA A 40 -10.99 7.54 -18.86
N ALA A 41 -11.30 7.62 -20.16
CA ALA A 41 -12.61 7.25 -20.69
C ALA A 41 -12.60 5.77 -21.07
N THR A 42 -13.67 5.07 -20.71
CA THR A 42 -13.89 3.69 -21.15
C THR A 42 -14.21 3.70 -22.64
N THR A 43 -13.36 3.12 -23.48
CA THR A 43 -13.63 2.96 -24.91
C THR A 43 -14.52 1.73 -25.13
N PRO A 44 -15.71 1.88 -25.74
CA PRO A 44 -16.67 0.77 -25.91
C PRO A 44 -16.10 -0.43 -26.67
N ASP A 45 -15.16 -0.20 -27.59
CA ASP A 45 -14.67 -1.20 -28.54
C ASP A 45 -13.47 -2.02 -28.03
N ALA A 46 -12.99 -1.78 -26.80
CA ALA A 46 -11.76 -2.40 -26.26
C ALA A 46 -11.97 -3.26 -25.00
N VAL A 47 -13.21 -3.50 -24.58
CA VAL A 47 -13.48 -4.22 -23.32
C VAL A 47 -13.71 -5.69 -23.61
N ASN A 48 -12.67 -6.51 -23.36
CA ASN A 48 -12.85 -7.96 -23.25
C ASN A 48 -13.84 -8.25 -22.10
N PRO A 49 -14.75 -9.23 -22.25
CA PRO A 49 -15.61 -9.63 -21.15
C PRO A 49 -14.74 -10.06 -19.96
N PRO A 50 -15.12 -9.72 -18.72
CA PRO A 50 -14.35 -10.10 -17.56
C PRO A 50 -14.33 -11.63 -17.42
N GLU A 51 -13.13 -12.19 -17.23
CA GLU A 51 -12.97 -13.62 -16.94
C GLU A 51 -13.49 -13.97 -15.54
N PHE A 52 -13.39 -13.01 -14.61
CA PHE A 52 -13.81 -13.15 -13.21
C PHE A 52 -14.85 -12.09 -12.84
N ASN A 53 -15.89 -12.52 -12.12
CA ASN A 53 -16.97 -11.63 -11.66
C ASN A 53 -16.68 -10.97 -10.30
N ARG A 54 -15.65 -11.44 -9.59
CA ARG A 54 -15.28 -10.95 -8.26
C ARG A 54 -13.78 -10.75 -8.15
N PHE A 55 -13.39 -9.71 -7.43
CA PHE A 55 -12.01 -9.38 -7.13
C PHE A 55 -11.86 -9.13 -5.62
N VAL A 56 -10.82 -9.70 -5.01
CA VAL A 56 -10.50 -9.52 -3.59
C VAL A 56 -9.09 -8.94 -3.50
N LEU A 57 -8.96 -7.79 -2.86
CA LEU A 57 -7.69 -7.15 -2.53
C LEU A 57 -7.50 -7.17 -1.02
N LEU A 58 -6.56 -7.98 -0.55
CA LEU A 58 -6.09 -7.94 0.83
C LEU A 58 -4.71 -7.24 0.84
N LEU A 59 -4.68 -6.02 1.36
CA LEU A 59 -3.45 -5.28 1.61
C LEU A 59 -3.01 -5.52 3.06
N VAL A 60 -1.79 -5.99 3.25
CA VAL A 60 -1.19 -6.18 4.57
C VAL A 60 -0.06 -5.18 4.73
N ASP A 61 -0.27 -4.17 5.57
CA ASP A 61 0.72 -3.11 5.76
C ASP A 61 2.00 -3.68 6.36
N GLY A 62 3.15 -3.15 5.94
CA GLY A 62 4.46 -3.53 6.44
C GLY A 62 4.87 -4.99 6.18
N LEU A 63 4.15 -5.75 5.33
CA LEU A 63 4.49 -7.14 4.99
C LEU A 63 5.75 -7.21 4.12
N PHE A 64 6.90 -7.16 4.79
CA PHE A 64 8.21 -7.25 4.17
C PHE A 64 8.41 -8.61 3.50
N PHE A 65 8.96 -8.63 2.28
CA PHE A 65 9.18 -9.84 1.48
C PHE A 65 9.95 -10.94 2.24
N GLY A 66 10.92 -10.58 3.07
CA GLY A 66 11.67 -11.55 3.88
C GLY A 66 10.89 -12.21 5.02
N LEU A 67 9.62 -11.82 5.25
CA LEU A 67 8.69 -12.53 6.14
C LEU A 67 7.96 -13.67 5.42
N LEU A 68 7.89 -13.63 4.09
CA LEU A 68 7.19 -14.62 3.27
C LEU A 68 7.97 -15.94 3.17
N PRO A 69 7.27 -17.08 3.03
CA PRO A 69 7.94 -18.36 2.82
C PRO A 69 8.64 -18.42 1.47
N ASN A 70 9.76 -19.13 1.43
CA ASN A 70 10.50 -19.36 0.21
C ASN A 70 9.90 -20.55 -0.55
N SER A 71 9.47 -20.33 -1.80
CA SER A 71 8.87 -21.37 -2.63
C SER A 71 9.77 -22.57 -2.95
N SER A 72 11.10 -22.39 -2.84
CA SER A 72 12.07 -23.46 -3.06
C SER A 72 12.28 -24.38 -1.85
N GLN A 73 11.75 -24.02 -0.68
CA GLN A 73 11.90 -24.80 0.56
C GLN A 73 10.71 -25.74 0.76
N GLN A 74 10.99 -26.95 1.26
CA GLN A 74 9.93 -27.86 1.66
C GLN A 74 9.21 -27.31 2.90
N PRO A 75 7.87 -27.41 2.96
CA PRO A 75 7.11 -26.97 4.13
C PRO A 75 7.58 -27.70 5.40
N THR A 76 7.81 -26.94 6.47
CA THR A 76 8.24 -27.45 7.77
C THR A 76 7.21 -27.18 8.85
N GLN A 77 7.31 -27.85 10.00
CA GLN A 77 6.44 -27.57 11.16
C GLN A 77 6.71 -26.19 11.80
N ASN A 78 7.88 -25.58 11.50
CA ASN A 78 8.30 -24.31 12.07
C ASN A 78 8.03 -23.12 11.14
N ASP A 79 7.30 -23.33 10.04
CA ASP A 79 6.95 -22.25 9.13
C ASP A 79 6.02 -21.26 9.83
N ARG A 80 6.30 -19.96 9.67
CA ARG A 80 5.49 -18.88 10.26
C ARG A 80 4.12 -18.76 9.60
N MET A 81 4.01 -19.22 8.34
CA MET A 81 2.80 -19.22 7.51
C MET A 81 2.67 -20.59 6.80
N PRO A 82 2.30 -21.66 7.54
CA PRO A 82 2.33 -23.02 7.02
C PRO A 82 1.31 -23.27 5.90
N TYR A 83 0.15 -22.61 5.90
CA TYR A 83 -0.84 -22.74 4.84
C TYR A 83 -0.34 -22.10 3.53
N LEU A 84 0.13 -20.86 3.56
CA LEU A 84 0.72 -20.19 2.41
C LEU A 84 1.93 -20.97 1.85
N THR A 85 2.78 -21.50 2.72
CA THR A 85 3.94 -22.32 2.31
C THR A 85 3.50 -23.56 1.53
N ARG A 86 2.47 -24.28 2.02
CA ARG A 86 1.90 -25.43 1.31
C ARG A 86 1.23 -25.03 0.00
N LEU A 87 0.52 -23.91 -0.03
CA LEU A 87 -0.13 -23.41 -1.26
C LEU A 87 0.90 -23.09 -2.34
N LEU A 88 1.97 -22.37 -2.00
CA LEU A 88 3.06 -22.06 -2.93
C LEU A 88 3.71 -23.34 -3.44
N HIS A 89 4.10 -24.24 -2.54
CA HIS A 89 4.73 -25.50 -2.92
C HIS A 89 3.85 -26.33 -3.87
N ARG A 90 2.53 -26.42 -3.61
CA ARG A 90 1.60 -27.11 -4.51
C ARG A 90 1.47 -26.42 -5.87
N SER A 91 1.34 -25.09 -5.89
CA SER A 91 1.24 -24.31 -7.13
C SER A 91 2.47 -24.46 -8.02
N HIS A 92 3.67 -24.61 -7.43
CA HIS A 92 4.90 -24.86 -8.19
C HIS A 92 4.99 -26.27 -8.78
N GLN A 93 4.22 -27.23 -8.27
CA GLN A 93 4.21 -28.61 -8.77
C GLN A 93 3.18 -28.83 -9.89
N THR A 94 2.23 -27.92 -10.09
CA THR A 94 1.21 -28.01 -11.14
C THR A 94 1.70 -27.40 -12.45
N ALA A 95 1.27 -27.97 -13.58
CA ALA A 95 1.62 -27.44 -14.90
C ALA A 95 1.06 -26.03 -15.15
N VAL A 96 -0.07 -25.70 -14.50
CA VAL A 96 -0.66 -24.37 -14.47
C VAL A 96 -0.61 -23.87 -13.02
N PRO A 97 0.15 -22.82 -12.70
CA PRO A 97 0.24 -22.30 -11.34
C PRO A 97 -1.04 -21.56 -10.96
N THR A 98 -1.62 -21.89 -9.81
CA THR A 98 -2.81 -21.21 -9.26
C THR A 98 -2.45 -20.05 -8.32
N LEU A 99 -1.18 -19.96 -7.94
CA LEU A 99 -0.61 -18.92 -7.07
C LEU A 99 0.76 -18.51 -7.60
N GLN A 100 0.99 -17.21 -7.67
CA GLN A 100 2.26 -16.62 -8.08
C GLN A 100 2.71 -15.62 -7.01
N LEU A 101 4.01 -15.64 -6.70
CA LEU A 101 4.63 -14.71 -5.76
C LEU A 101 5.54 -13.76 -6.53
N TYR A 102 5.30 -12.46 -6.37
CA TYR A 102 6.10 -11.40 -6.99
C TYR A 102 6.74 -10.53 -5.92
N HIS A 103 7.96 -10.06 -6.19
CA HIS A 103 8.64 -9.10 -5.33
C HIS A 103 8.36 -7.68 -5.82
N PHE A 104 7.63 -6.90 -5.03
CA PHE A 104 7.40 -5.48 -5.28
C PHE A 104 8.50 -4.65 -4.60
N MET A 105 9.24 -3.87 -5.39
CA MET A 105 10.27 -2.96 -4.91
C MET A 105 9.66 -1.57 -4.71
N ALA A 106 9.58 -1.13 -3.44
CA ALA A 106 9.06 0.18 -3.09
C ALA A 106 10.18 1.24 -3.02
N ASP A 107 10.17 2.20 -3.95
CA ASP A 107 11.06 3.37 -3.87
C ASP A 107 10.76 4.25 -2.64
N PRO A 108 11.72 4.97 -2.05
CA PRO A 108 11.42 5.96 -1.00
C PRO A 108 10.52 7.11 -1.50
N PRO A 109 9.66 7.72 -0.65
CA PRO A 109 9.38 7.36 0.75
C PRO A 109 8.44 6.15 0.87
N THR A 110 8.81 5.18 1.71
CA THR A 110 8.04 3.94 1.92
C THR A 110 6.99 4.09 3.04
N THR A 111 6.17 5.14 2.98
CA THR A 111 5.05 5.35 3.92
C THR A 111 3.75 4.82 3.35
N THR A 112 2.83 4.39 4.23
CA THR A 112 1.52 3.80 3.85
C THR A 112 0.75 4.68 2.89
N LEU A 113 0.55 5.97 3.22
CA LEU A 113 -0.19 6.92 2.38
C LEU A 113 0.39 7.03 0.95
N GLN A 114 1.72 7.18 0.84
CA GLN A 114 2.39 7.39 -0.43
C GLN A 114 2.38 6.11 -1.29
N ARG A 115 2.54 4.94 -0.66
CA ARG A 115 2.45 3.65 -1.36
C ARG A 115 1.03 3.34 -1.80
N LEU A 116 0.04 3.62 -0.96
CA LEU A 116 -1.35 3.41 -1.30
C LEU A 116 -1.77 4.32 -2.46
N LYS A 117 -1.38 5.60 -2.43
CA LYS A 117 -1.59 6.53 -3.56
C LYS A 117 -0.98 5.97 -4.85
N ALA A 118 0.30 5.60 -4.83
CA ALA A 118 0.98 5.02 -5.99
C ALA A 118 0.31 3.73 -6.49
N LEU A 119 -0.17 2.87 -5.59
CA LEU A 119 -0.85 1.62 -5.92
C LEU A 119 -2.16 1.87 -6.69
N VAL A 120 -2.97 2.84 -6.26
CA VAL A 120 -4.30 3.08 -6.87
C VAL A 120 -4.23 3.96 -8.12
N THR A 121 -3.20 4.78 -8.29
CA THR A 121 -3.02 5.65 -9.48
C THR A 121 -2.07 5.06 -10.52
N GLY A 122 -1.19 4.14 -10.13
CA GLY A 122 -0.06 3.71 -10.95
C GLY A 122 1.06 4.76 -11.08
N SER A 123 1.07 5.78 -10.23
CA SER A 123 2.04 6.87 -10.29
C SER A 123 3.30 6.64 -9.48
N MET A 124 4.37 7.38 -9.81
CA MET A 124 5.56 7.45 -8.96
C MET A 124 5.24 8.20 -7.65
N PRO A 125 5.72 7.72 -6.49
CA PRO A 125 5.64 8.43 -5.21
C PRO A 125 6.44 9.74 -5.23
N THR A 126 5.99 10.75 -4.49
CA THR A 126 6.67 12.06 -4.39
C THR A 126 6.88 12.46 -2.93
N PHE A 127 7.97 13.22 -2.68
CA PHE A 127 8.27 13.75 -1.34
C PHE A 127 7.42 14.97 -0.98
N ILE A 128 7.06 15.79 -1.97
CA ILE A 128 6.15 16.94 -1.79
C ILE A 128 4.82 16.62 -2.46
N ASP A 129 3.96 15.93 -1.73
CA ASP A 129 2.50 16.06 -1.82
C ASP A 129 1.90 16.65 -0.54
N ALA A 130 2.67 16.67 0.55
CA ALA A 130 2.20 17.13 1.87
C ALA A 130 2.10 18.67 1.99
N GLY A 131 2.81 19.42 1.14
CA GLY A 131 2.89 20.88 1.23
C GLY A 131 1.84 21.65 0.41
N SER A 132 1.31 21.06 -0.66
CA SER A 132 0.29 21.67 -1.53
C SER A 132 -1.14 21.32 -1.13
N ASN A 133 -1.32 20.32 -0.26
CA ASN A 133 -2.60 19.83 0.24
C ASN A 133 -2.96 20.39 1.64
N PHE A 134 -2.73 21.69 1.87
CA PHE A 134 -3.21 22.39 3.08
C PHE A 134 -4.76 22.43 3.20
N GLY A 135 -5.50 21.76 2.30
CA GLY A 135 -6.96 21.70 2.28
C GLY A 135 -7.59 20.32 2.09
N GLY A 136 -6.84 19.23 1.94
CA GLY A 136 -7.43 17.89 1.85
C GLY A 136 -6.46 16.78 1.45
N THR A 137 -6.54 15.62 2.12
CA THR A 137 -5.85 14.37 1.76
C THR A 137 -6.48 13.68 0.55
N GLU A 138 -7.58 14.19 0.00
CA GLU A 138 -8.31 13.59 -1.09
C GLU A 138 -7.50 13.57 -2.41
N LEU A 139 -7.48 12.40 -3.04
CA LEU A 139 -6.89 12.14 -4.33
C LEU A 139 -7.80 12.65 -5.46
N GLN A 140 -7.40 13.73 -6.12
CA GLN A 140 -8.15 14.31 -7.24
C GLN A 140 -7.93 13.57 -8.58
N GLU A 141 -6.76 12.92 -8.71
CA GLU A 141 -6.34 12.18 -9.89
C GLU A 141 -7.27 11.00 -10.23
N ASP A 142 -7.15 10.51 -11.46
CA ASP A 142 -7.72 9.23 -11.80
C ASP A 142 -7.12 8.10 -10.98
N ASN A 143 -7.95 7.15 -10.57
CA ASN A 143 -7.54 6.05 -9.72
C ASN A 143 -8.47 4.84 -9.90
N LEU A 144 -7.97 3.70 -9.44
CA LEU A 144 -8.62 2.41 -9.61
C LEU A 144 -10.03 2.35 -9.00
N VAL A 145 -10.24 2.93 -7.81
CA VAL A 145 -11.56 2.97 -7.14
C VAL A 145 -12.56 3.80 -7.95
N LYS A 146 -12.13 4.95 -8.48
CA LYS A 146 -12.93 5.81 -9.35
C LYS A 146 -13.32 5.10 -10.64
N GLN A 147 -12.38 4.39 -11.26
CA GLN A 147 -12.63 3.61 -12.48
C GLN A 147 -13.59 2.45 -12.24
N TRP A 148 -13.42 1.69 -11.15
CA TRP A 148 -14.35 0.63 -10.77
C TRP A 148 -15.76 1.16 -10.49
N SER A 149 -15.88 2.27 -9.78
CA SER A 149 -17.16 2.90 -9.48
C SER A 149 -17.87 3.34 -10.76
N ARG A 150 -17.14 3.96 -11.70
CA ARG A 150 -17.66 4.36 -13.03
C ARG A 150 -18.07 3.16 -13.89
N ALA A 151 -17.38 2.03 -13.74
CA ALA A 151 -17.74 0.78 -14.38
C ALA A 151 -18.94 0.07 -13.70
N GLY A 152 -19.57 0.70 -12.71
CA GLY A 152 -20.75 0.16 -12.01
C GLY A 152 -20.43 -1.00 -11.05
N GLN A 153 -19.16 -1.20 -10.72
CA GLN A 153 -18.74 -2.25 -9.78
C GLN A 153 -19.19 -1.90 -8.36
N LYS A 154 -19.48 -2.95 -7.57
CA LYS A 154 -19.87 -2.81 -6.16
C LYS A 154 -18.64 -3.00 -5.28
N ILE A 155 -18.13 -1.89 -4.75
CA ILE A 155 -16.87 -1.85 -4.01
C ILE A 155 -17.18 -1.80 -2.50
N CYS A 156 -16.65 -2.75 -1.74
CA CYS A 156 -16.78 -2.77 -0.29
C CYS A 156 -15.42 -2.82 0.39
N PHE A 157 -15.29 -2.02 1.44
CA PHE A 157 -14.00 -1.76 2.07
C PHE A 157 -14.06 -1.93 3.60
N VAL A 158 -12.97 -2.47 4.16
CA VAL A 158 -12.72 -2.50 5.61
C VAL A 158 -11.23 -2.34 5.88
N GLY A 159 -10.85 -1.62 6.93
CA GLY A 159 -9.46 -1.51 7.36
C GLY A 159 -9.03 -0.07 7.62
N ASP A 160 -7.77 0.23 7.36
CA ASP A 160 -7.17 1.56 7.60
C ASP A 160 -7.96 2.72 6.97
N GLN A 161 -8.37 3.68 7.80
CA GLN A 161 -9.13 4.86 7.41
C GLN A 161 -8.48 5.71 6.32
N VAL A 162 -7.16 5.61 6.11
CA VAL A 162 -6.43 6.32 5.06
C VAL A 162 -7.04 6.11 3.67
N TRP A 163 -7.66 4.95 3.41
CA TRP A 163 -8.38 4.71 2.15
C TRP A 163 -9.54 5.70 1.94
N THR A 164 -10.34 5.95 2.97
CA THR A 164 -11.48 6.88 2.89
C THR A 164 -11.08 8.33 2.99
N GLU A 165 -9.90 8.63 3.55
CA GLU A 165 -9.30 9.96 3.51
C GLU A 165 -8.78 10.31 2.11
N LEU A 166 -8.11 9.34 1.46
CA LEU A 166 -7.62 9.48 0.09
C LEU A 166 -8.74 9.44 -0.94
N MET A 167 -9.72 8.56 -0.77
CA MET A 167 -10.80 8.31 -1.74
C MET A 167 -12.15 8.35 -0.99
N PRO A 168 -12.68 9.54 -0.67
CA PRO A 168 -13.91 9.67 0.11
C PRO A 168 -15.17 9.20 -0.63
N THR A 169 -15.07 8.96 -1.94
CA THR A 169 -16.18 8.50 -2.79
C THR A 169 -15.80 7.24 -3.58
N GLY A 170 -16.80 6.51 -4.06
CA GLY A 170 -16.65 5.33 -4.91
C GLY A 170 -16.96 4.00 -4.22
N PHE A 171 -16.82 3.94 -2.89
CA PHE A 171 -17.23 2.79 -2.08
C PHE A 171 -18.75 2.73 -1.93
N ASN A 172 -19.32 1.53 -2.08
CA ASN A 172 -20.73 1.27 -1.79
C ASN A 172 -20.96 0.98 -0.30
N GLU A 173 -19.99 0.34 0.34
CA GLU A 173 -19.96 0.07 1.77
C GLU A 173 -18.52 0.23 2.25
N SER A 174 -18.30 0.93 3.37
CA SER A 174 -16.96 1.14 3.92
C SER A 174 -16.97 1.12 5.45
N PHE A 175 -15.97 0.44 6.02
CA PHE A 175 -15.71 0.36 7.46
C PHE A 175 -14.28 0.81 7.77
N PRO A 176 -13.99 2.12 7.73
CA PRO A 176 -12.68 2.65 8.08
C PRO A 176 -12.43 2.56 9.59
N LEU A 177 -11.21 2.17 9.97
CA LEU A 177 -10.75 2.10 11.35
C LEU A 177 -9.51 2.99 11.56
N PRO A 178 -9.35 3.61 12.74
CA PRO A 178 -8.18 4.45 13.05
C PRO A 178 -6.86 3.66 13.03
N SER A 179 -5.84 4.25 12.41
CA SER A 179 -4.51 3.63 12.22
C SER A 179 -3.40 4.20 13.12
N PHE A 180 -3.61 5.34 13.78
CA PHE A 180 -2.52 6.05 14.49
C PHE A 180 -1.99 5.34 15.76
N ASN A 181 -2.71 4.36 16.31
CA ASN A 181 -2.26 3.64 17.50
C ASN A 181 -1.39 2.43 17.12
N ILE A 182 -0.07 2.65 16.97
CA ILE A 182 0.90 1.60 16.61
C ILE A 182 0.97 0.42 17.60
N LYS A 183 0.44 0.57 18.82
CA LYS A 183 0.39 -0.50 19.82
C LYS A 183 -0.82 -1.41 19.66
N ASP A 184 -1.82 -0.99 18.88
CA ASP A 184 -2.95 -1.83 18.54
C ASP A 184 -2.56 -2.74 17.38
N LEU A 185 -2.37 -4.03 17.66
CA LEU A 185 -2.02 -5.02 16.65
C LEU A 185 -3.24 -5.74 16.07
N ASP A 186 -4.44 -5.56 16.66
CA ASP A 186 -5.49 -6.57 16.53
C ASP A 186 -6.84 -6.00 16.10
N THR A 187 -7.19 -4.75 16.45
CA THR A 187 -8.54 -4.23 16.19
C THR A 187 -8.85 -4.16 14.71
N VAL A 188 -7.95 -3.58 13.91
CA VAL A 188 -8.14 -3.42 12.47
C VAL A 188 -8.12 -4.78 11.77
N ASP A 189 -7.14 -5.62 12.07
CA ASP A 189 -7.00 -6.96 11.50
C ASP A 189 -8.21 -7.86 11.81
N ARG A 190 -8.75 -7.78 13.04
CA ARG A 190 -9.96 -8.52 13.42
C ARG A 190 -11.18 -8.05 12.64
N ALA A 191 -11.36 -6.73 12.49
CA ALA A 191 -12.44 -6.17 11.70
C ALA A 191 -12.36 -6.60 10.23
N VAL A 192 -11.16 -6.59 9.65
CA VAL A 192 -10.92 -7.09 8.29
C VAL A 192 -11.31 -8.57 8.18
N ARG A 193 -10.83 -9.40 9.10
CA ARG A 193 -11.14 -10.85 9.13
C ARG A 193 -12.64 -11.11 9.24
N GLU A 194 -13.32 -10.50 10.21
CA GLU A 194 -14.76 -10.72 10.44
C GLU A 194 -15.59 -10.27 9.22
N TYR A 195 -15.24 -9.13 8.63
CA TYR A 195 -15.91 -8.63 7.45
C TYR A 195 -15.67 -9.51 6.21
N PHE A 196 -14.43 -9.96 5.99
CA PHE A 196 -14.09 -10.87 4.88
C PHE A 196 -14.84 -12.19 5.00
N VAL A 197 -14.81 -12.83 6.18
CA VAL A 197 -15.54 -14.08 6.43
C VAL A 197 -17.03 -13.90 6.17
N LYS A 198 -17.62 -12.81 6.66
CA LYS A 198 -19.02 -12.48 6.40
C LYS A 198 -19.29 -12.37 4.89
N GLN A 199 -18.58 -11.50 4.18
CA GLN A 199 -18.82 -11.21 2.76
C GLN A 199 -18.60 -12.44 1.86
N LEU A 200 -17.55 -13.24 2.13
CA LEU A 200 -17.27 -14.45 1.37
C LEU A 200 -18.25 -15.59 1.67
N SER A 201 -18.82 -15.65 2.89
CA SER A 201 -19.83 -16.65 3.25
C SER A 201 -21.20 -16.39 2.61
N THR A 202 -21.55 -15.13 2.35
CA THR A 202 -22.77 -14.72 1.62
C THR A 202 -22.57 -14.78 0.09
N PHE A 203 -22.00 -15.89 -0.39
CA PHE A 203 -21.53 -16.15 -1.77
C PHE A 203 -22.53 -15.82 -2.91
N ASN A 204 -23.84 -15.78 -2.60
CA ASN A 204 -24.91 -15.54 -3.57
C ASN A 204 -25.41 -14.09 -3.65
N SER A 205 -24.98 -13.18 -2.77
CA SER A 205 -25.41 -11.79 -2.85
C SER A 205 -24.52 -11.01 -3.80
N SER A 206 -25.15 -10.30 -4.73
CA SER A 206 -24.55 -9.36 -5.68
C SER A 206 -24.04 -8.07 -5.03
N GLU A 207 -23.79 -8.09 -3.71
CA GLU A 207 -23.59 -6.89 -2.92
C GLU A 207 -22.15 -6.37 -2.99
N CYS A 208 -21.18 -7.25 -3.24
CA CYS A 208 -19.78 -6.88 -3.40
C CYS A 208 -19.11 -7.62 -4.55
N SER A 209 -18.83 -6.92 -5.65
CA SER A 209 -17.99 -7.45 -6.73
C SER A 209 -16.49 -7.20 -6.47
N ILE A 210 -16.16 -6.18 -5.69
CA ILE A 210 -14.80 -5.81 -5.32
C ILE A 210 -14.71 -5.67 -3.80
N LEU A 211 -13.98 -6.59 -3.17
CA LEU A 211 -13.77 -6.60 -1.72
C LEU A 211 -12.35 -6.15 -1.40
N ILE A 212 -12.20 -5.11 -0.57
CA ILE A 212 -10.91 -4.53 -0.19
C ILE A 212 -10.75 -4.59 1.33
N GLY A 213 -9.62 -5.13 1.78
CA GLY A 213 -9.22 -5.22 3.18
C GLY A 213 -7.84 -4.64 3.36
N HIS A 214 -7.64 -3.80 4.38
CA HIS A 214 -6.32 -3.27 4.73
C HIS A 214 -5.99 -3.56 6.19
N MET A 215 -5.07 -4.50 6.41
CA MET A 215 -4.57 -4.93 7.72
C MET A 215 -3.34 -4.11 8.13
N LEU A 216 -3.20 -3.84 9.42
CA LEU A 216 -2.12 -3.01 9.99
C LEU A 216 -1.23 -3.77 10.97
N GLY A 217 -1.69 -4.93 11.48
CA GLY A 217 -1.05 -5.58 12.62
C GLY A 217 0.40 -6.01 12.38
N VAL A 218 0.77 -6.37 11.14
CA VAL A 218 2.16 -6.69 10.78
C VAL A 218 3.05 -5.45 10.85
N ASP A 219 2.66 -4.34 10.23
CA ASP A 219 3.39 -3.07 10.31
C ASP A 219 3.54 -2.58 11.76
N HIS A 220 2.42 -2.52 12.48
CA HIS A 220 2.37 -2.09 13.87
C HIS A 220 3.24 -2.96 14.78
N CYS A 221 3.26 -4.29 14.55
CA CYS A 221 4.15 -5.20 15.27
C CYS A 221 5.63 -4.95 14.91
N GLY A 222 5.91 -4.66 13.65
CA GLY A 222 7.25 -4.30 13.17
C GLY A 222 7.78 -3.04 13.87
N HIS A 223 6.94 -2.02 14.04
CA HIS A 223 7.29 -0.78 14.75
C HIS A 223 7.38 -0.96 16.27
N THR A 224 6.47 -1.72 16.88
CA THR A 224 6.40 -1.87 18.34
C THR A 224 7.42 -2.86 18.89
N TYR A 225 7.61 -4.00 18.23
CA TYR A 225 8.43 -5.11 18.74
C TYR A 225 9.59 -5.51 17.81
N GLY A 226 9.45 -5.28 16.51
CA GLY A 226 10.42 -5.72 15.51
C GLY A 226 10.09 -7.09 14.90
N ARG A 227 10.74 -7.39 13.77
CA ARG A 227 10.39 -8.51 12.88
C ARG A 227 10.70 -9.92 13.43
N GLN A 228 11.64 -10.00 14.39
CA GLN A 228 12.08 -11.25 15.01
C GLN A 228 11.35 -11.56 16.33
N HIS A 229 10.45 -10.69 16.77
CA HIS A 229 9.71 -10.89 18.01
C HIS A 229 8.61 -11.95 17.85
N PRO A 230 8.30 -12.79 18.87
CA PRO A 230 7.24 -13.79 18.80
C PRO A 230 5.86 -13.23 18.44
N GLU A 231 5.56 -11.97 18.78
CA GLU A 231 4.33 -11.31 18.34
C GLU A 231 4.21 -11.22 16.82
N MET A 232 5.33 -11.07 16.09
CA MET A 232 5.29 -11.10 14.63
C MET A 232 4.92 -12.49 14.12
N ASP A 233 5.33 -13.56 14.81
CA ASP A 233 4.92 -14.93 14.47
C ASP A 233 3.42 -15.10 14.64
N ARG A 234 2.87 -14.63 15.77
CA ARG A 234 1.41 -14.63 16.01
C ARG A 234 0.67 -13.86 14.92
N LYS A 235 1.14 -12.67 14.53
CA LYS A 235 0.50 -11.86 13.50
C LYS A 235 0.54 -12.49 12.11
N LEU A 236 1.64 -13.15 11.75
CA LEU A 236 1.74 -13.89 10.49
C LEU A 236 0.86 -15.15 10.49
N GLN A 237 0.70 -15.83 11.64
CA GLN A 237 -0.23 -16.95 11.78
C GLN A 237 -1.69 -16.51 11.61
N GLU A 238 -2.07 -15.36 12.16
CA GLU A 238 -3.42 -14.81 11.95
C GLU A 238 -3.71 -14.47 10.48
N LEU A 239 -2.72 -13.94 9.77
CA LEU A 239 -2.81 -13.73 8.33
C LEU A 239 -2.93 -15.06 7.58
N ASP A 240 -2.09 -16.05 7.91
CA ASP A 240 -2.12 -17.38 7.29
C ASP A 240 -3.47 -18.08 7.50
N ASP A 241 -4.07 -17.92 8.68
CA ASP A 241 -5.41 -18.42 9.00
C ASP A 241 -6.52 -17.71 8.22
N LEU A 242 -6.37 -16.40 7.93
CA LEU A 242 -7.32 -15.66 7.10
C LEU A 242 -7.27 -16.10 5.63
N LEU A 243 -6.10 -16.50 5.14
CA LEU A 243 -5.92 -16.97 3.75
C LEU A 243 -6.56 -18.34 3.49
N ARG A 244 -6.87 -19.10 4.55
CA ARG A 244 -7.37 -20.48 4.48
C ARG A 244 -8.87 -20.58 4.20
#